data_AF-A0AAD6SBX7-F1
#
_entry.id   AF-A0AAD6SBX7-F1
#
_cell.length_a   1.000
_cell.length_b   1.000
_cell.length_c   1.000
_cell.angle_alpha   90.00
_cell.angle_beta   90.00
_cell.angle_gamma   90.00
#
_symmetry.space_group_name_H-M   'P 1'
#
loop_
_entity.id
_entity.type
_entity.pdbx_description
1 polymer ?
#
loop_
_entity_poly.entity_id
_entity_poly.type
_entity_poly.pdbx_seq_one_letter_code
_entity_poly.pdbx_strand_id
1 'polypeptide(L)'
;MSSIANDHNQTLSEEPAPTMAPSQTQEPGQNNNAAPQQISGEPPIVPFKDRVIGVAKKTRGTLLAKPELKEHGEKILQGQATIHNIDEPRSS
;
A
#
# COMPACT_ATOMS: atom_id res chain seq x y z
N MET A 1 13.73 7.94 56.75
CA MET A 1 14.82 8.86 56.39
C MET A 1 15.59 8.17 55.27
N SER A 2 15.28 8.50 53.99
CA SER A 2 16.06 9.41 53.10
C SER A 2 17.40 8.76 52.70
N SER A 3 17.91 8.66 51.47
CA SER A 3 17.63 9.11 50.08
C SER A 3 18.45 8.18 49.15
N ILE A 4 17.96 7.71 47.99
CA ILE A 4 18.21 8.18 46.60
C ILE A 4 19.69 8.47 46.22
N ALA A 5 20.07 8.00 45.01
CA ALA A 5 21.21 8.35 44.15
C ALA A 5 22.43 7.40 44.27
N ASN A 6 23.13 6.98 43.23
CA ASN A 6 23.29 7.56 41.91
C ASN A 6 23.88 6.46 41.01
N ASP A 7 23.10 5.92 40.09
CA ASP A 7 23.57 4.95 39.12
C ASP A 7 23.47 5.62 37.75
N HIS A 8 24.46 5.37 36.89
CA HIS A 8 24.54 5.77 35.49
C HIS A 8 24.91 7.25 35.21
N ASN A 9 26.22 7.53 35.21
CA ASN A 9 26.77 8.57 34.34
C ASN A 9 27.65 7.91 33.26
N GLN A 10 27.02 7.48 32.18
CA GLN A 10 27.68 7.39 30.88
C GLN A 10 26.92 8.31 29.92
N THR A 11 27.50 9.48 29.69
CA THR A 11 27.14 10.40 28.62
C THR A 11 27.38 9.73 27.27
N LEU A 12 26.34 9.15 26.69
CA LEU A 12 26.31 8.83 25.26
C LEU A 12 25.74 10.05 24.56
N SER A 13 26.59 10.72 23.78
CA SER A 13 26.22 11.84 22.93
C SER A 13 25.19 11.37 21.88
N GLU A 14 23.90 11.55 22.14
CA GLU A 14 22.86 11.43 21.13
C GLU A 14 23.02 12.57 20.12
N GLU A 15 23.58 12.24 18.96
CA GLU A 15 23.39 12.99 17.73
C GLU A 15 21.87 13.14 17.53
N PRO A 16 21.32 14.35 17.36
CA PRO A 16 19.88 14.51 17.19
C PRO A 16 19.47 13.83 15.89
N ALA A 17 18.74 12.72 16.01
CA ALA A 17 18.10 12.07 14.88
C ALA A 17 17.30 13.12 14.10
N PRO A 18 17.33 13.12 12.75
CA PRO A 18 16.54 14.05 11.98
C PRO A 18 15.07 13.86 12.38
N THR A 19 14.47 14.92 12.91
CA THR A 19 13.03 15.01 13.15
C THR A 19 12.32 14.72 11.83
N MET A 20 11.90 13.47 11.64
CA MET A 20 10.96 13.12 10.59
C MET A 20 9.66 13.81 10.99
N ALA A 21 9.35 14.92 10.31
CA ALA A 21 8.09 15.62 10.46
C ALA A 21 6.94 14.60 10.38
N PRO A 22 5.93 14.68 11.26
CA PRO A 22 4.80 13.77 11.19
C PRO A 22 4.14 13.93 9.82
N SER A 23 4.22 12.88 9.00
CA SER A 23 3.44 12.81 7.77
C SER A 23 1.98 12.89 8.17
N GLN A 24 1.31 13.95 7.71
CA GLN A 24 -0.10 14.17 7.94
C GLN A 24 -0.85 12.92 7.50
N THR A 25 -1.50 12.26 8.45
CA THR A 25 -2.42 11.17 8.16
C THR A 25 -3.63 11.80 7.46
N GLN A 26 -3.67 11.73 6.14
CA GLN A 26 -4.89 12.03 5.40
C GLN A 26 -5.90 10.92 5.73
N GLU A 27 -6.98 11.28 6.40
CA GLU A 27 -8.12 10.40 6.59
C GLU A 27 -8.62 9.90 5.23
N PRO A 28 -8.78 8.58 5.02
CA PRO A 28 -9.43 8.10 3.82
C PRO A 28 -10.94 8.30 4.00
N GLY A 29 -11.43 9.45 3.53
CA GLY A 29 -12.84 9.68 3.30
C GLY A 29 -13.41 8.58 2.43
N GLN A 30 -14.36 7.83 2.98
CA GLN A 30 -15.17 6.86 2.26
C GLN A 30 -15.89 7.53 1.11
N ASN A 31 -15.47 7.28 -0.13
CA ASN A 31 -16.31 7.46 -1.30
C ASN A 31 -16.21 6.23 -2.18
N ASN A 32 -17.24 5.41 -2.08
CA ASN A 32 -17.52 4.33 -3.02
C ASN A 32 -17.90 4.96 -4.37
N ASN A 33 -17.34 4.44 -5.47
CA ASN A 33 -17.82 4.66 -6.84
C ASN A 33 -17.57 6.03 -7.51
N ALA A 34 -16.31 6.41 -7.71
CA ALA A 34 -15.95 7.34 -8.79
C ALA A 34 -14.71 6.83 -9.53
N ALA A 35 -14.86 6.51 -10.81
CA ALA A 35 -13.74 6.27 -11.70
C ALA A 35 -12.85 7.54 -11.73
N PRO A 36 -11.54 7.46 -11.42
CA PRO A 36 -10.73 8.66 -11.39
C PRO A 36 -10.43 9.11 -12.82
N GLN A 37 -10.84 10.34 -13.13
CA GLN A 37 -10.42 11.03 -14.34
C GLN A 37 -8.89 11.18 -14.32
N GLN A 38 -8.28 10.69 -15.39
CA GLN A 38 -6.84 10.62 -15.57
C GLN A 38 -6.27 12.03 -15.80
N ILE A 39 -5.85 12.69 -14.72
CA ILE A 39 -5.07 13.92 -14.78
C ILE A 39 -3.67 13.53 -15.31
N SER A 40 -3.36 13.98 -16.52
CA SER A 40 -2.09 13.69 -17.22
C SER A 40 -0.90 14.25 -16.44
N GLY A 41 -0.32 13.43 -15.56
CA GLY A 41 0.88 13.76 -14.78
C GLY A 41 0.97 13.10 -13.41
N GLU A 42 -0.14 12.61 -12.86
CA GLU A 42 -0.17 11.92 -11.55
C GLU A 42 -0.32 10.40 -11.76
N PRO A 43 0.45 9.53 -11.07
CA PRO A 43 0.27 8.09 -11.19
C PRO A 43 -1.17 7.72 -10.86
N PRO A 44 -1.79 6.80 -11.61
CA PRO A 44 -3.18 6.41 -11.40
C PRO A 44 -3.36 5.98 -9.95
N ILE A 45 -4.27 6.64 -9.23
CA ILE A 45 -4.61 6.29 -7.85
C ILE A 45 -5.38 4.98 -7.91
N VAL A 46 -4.67 3.85 -7.89
CA VAL A 46 -5.25 2.52 -7.81
C VAL A 46 -5.84 2.34 -6.40
N PRO A 47 -7.15 2.00 -6.29
CA PRO A 47 -7.79 1.74 -5.01
C PRO A 47 -7.02 0.71 -4.18
N PHE A 48 -7.04 0.84 -2.84
CA PHE A 48 -6.30 -0.07 -1.96
C PHE A 48 -6.61 -1.55 -2.22
N LYS A 49 -7.89 -1.90 -2.42
CA LYS A 49 -8.34 -3.27 -2.73
C LYS A 49 -7.70 -3.80 -4.02
N ASP A 50 -7.71 -2.97 -5.06
CA ASP A 50 -7.12 -3.32 -6.36
C ASP A 50 -5.60 -3.49 -6.24
N ARG A 51 -4.94 -2.64 -5.45
CA ARG A 51 -3.51 -2.75 -5.17
C ARG A 51 -3.16 -4.06 -4.49
N VAL A 52 -3.90 -4.45 -3.45
CA VAL A 52 -3.69 -5.70 -2.72
C VAL A 52 -3.86 -6.91 -3.66
N ILE A 53 -4.93 -6.92 -4.46
CA ILE A 53 -5.18 -8.03 -5.38
C ILE A 53 -4.15 -8.07 -6.51
N GLY A 54 -3.72 -6.91 -7.02
CA GLY A 54 -2.65 -6.79 -8.01
C GLY A 54 -1.34 -7.40 -7.50
N VAL A 55 -0.93 -7.08 -6.26
CA VAL A 55 0.23 -7.68 -5.60
C VAL A 55 0.05 -9.19 -5.45
N ALA A 56 -1.10 -9.64 -4.95
CA ALA A 56 -1.37 -11.06 -4.76
C ALA A 56 -1.30 -11.85 -6.07
N LYS A 57 -1.90 -11.33 -7.16
CA LYS A 57 -1.84 -11.93 -8.50
C LYS A 57 -0.42 -11.95 -9.05
N LYS A 58 0.32 -10.84 -8.92
CA LYS A 58 1.72 -10.75 -9.35
C LYS A 58 2.59 -11.81 -8.66
N THR A 59 2.53 -11.85 -7.33
CA THR A 59 3.30 -12.82 -6.52
C THR A 59 2.92 -14.25 -6.85
N ARG A 60 1.61 -14.57 -6.91
CA ARG A 60 1.13 -15.91 -7.25
C ARG A 60 1.51 -16.31 -8.68
N GLY A 61 1.46 -15.40 -9.63
CA GLY A 61 1.89 -15.62 -11.01
C GLY A 61 3.37 -15.96 -11.09
N THR A 62 4.22 -15.23 -10.37
CA THR A 62 5.65 -15.52 -10.28
C THR A 62 5.92 -16.89 -9.65
N LEU A 63 5.31 -17.18 -8.49
CA LEU A 63 5.52 -18.42 -7.76
C LEU A 63 5.03 -19.66 -8.53
N LEU A 64 3.95 -19.53 -9.28
CA LEU A 64 3.38 -20.63 -10.07
C LEU A 64 3.90 -20.69 -11.52
N ALA A 65 4.88 -19.84 -11.88
CA ALA A 65 5.37 -19.69 -13.25
C ALA A 65 4.23 -19.46 -14.29
N LYS A 66 3.21 -18.69 -13.90
CA LYS A 66 2.06 -18.30 -14.73
C LYS A 66 2.22 -16.85 -15.19
N PRO A 67 2.80 -16.58 -16.37
CA PRO A 67 3.10 -15.23 -16.83
C PRO A 67 1.83 -14.39 -17.01
N GLU A 68 0.75 -14.95 -17.54
CA GLU A 68 -0.53 -14.26 -17.72
C GLU A 68 -1.10 -13.73 -16.39
N LEU A 69 -0.99 -14.53 -15.33
CA LEU A 69 -1.46 -14.15 -14.00
C LEU A 69 -0.60 -13.03 -13.40
N LYS A 70 0.71 -13.08 -13.65
CA LYS A 70 1.66 -12.04 -13.24
C LYS A 70 1.33 -10.71 -13.93
N GLU A 71 1.21 -10.74 -15.26
CA GLU A 71 0.91 -9.56 -16.09
C GLU A 71 -0.45 -8.95 -15.75
N HIS A 72 -1.46 -9.79 -15.49
CA HIS A 72 -2.76 -9.29 -15.03
C HIS A 72 -2.65 -8.57 -13.67
N GLY A 73 -1.84 -9.10 -12.75
CA GLY A 73 -1.57 -8.42 -11.48
C GLY A 73 -0.92 -7.05 -11.70
N GLU A 74 0.05 -6.97 -12.61
CA GLU A 74 0.73 -5.71 -12.97
C GLU A 74 -0.20 -4.70 -13.63
N LYS A 75 -1.08 -5.14 -14.53
CA LYS A 75 -2.09 -4.26 -15.15
C LYS A 75 -3.06 -3.66 -14.12
N ILE A 76 -3.43 -4.42 -13.09
CA ILE A 76 -4.24 -3.87 -11.98
C ILE A 76 -3.44 -2.80 -11.22
N LEU A 77 -2.17 -3.06 -10.91
CA LEU A 77 -1.30 -2.10 -10.22
C LEU A 77 -1.02 -0.82 -11.04
N GLN A 78 -1.16 -0.89 -12.36
CA GLN A 78 -1.05 0.24 -13.27
C GLN A 78 -2.40 0.93 -13.54
N GLY A 79 -3.50 0.45 -12.96
CA GLY A 79 -4.85 0.96 -13.24
C GLY A 79 -5.35 0.65 -14.66
N GLN A 80 -4.68 -0.26 -15.38
CA GLN A 80 -5.03 -0.67 -16.75
C GLN A 80 -6.02 -1.84 -16.80
N ALA A 81 -6.26 -2.52 -15.67
CA ALA A 81 -7.23 -3.60 -15.55
C ALA A 81 -8.07 -3.42 -14.29
N THR A 82 -9.38 -3.59 -14.43
CA THR A 82 -10.32 -3.60 -13.30
C THR A 82 -10.54 -5.03 -12.80
N ILE A 83 -10.87 -5.14 -11.52
CA ILE A 83 -11.25 -6.42 -10.90
C ILE A 83 -12.75 -6.58 -11.08
N HIS A 84 -13.19 -6.88 -12.29
CA HIS A 84 -14.53 -7.45 -12.46
C HIS A 84 -14.45 -8.93 -12.10
N ASN A 85 -15.10 -9.28 -10.98
CA ASN A 85 -15.25 -10.66 -10.57
C ASN A 85 -16.04 -11.41 -11.63
N ILE A 86 -15.59 -12.64 -11.90
CA ILE A 86 -16.25 -13.64 -12.71
C ILE A 86 -17.45 -14.17 -11.90
N ASP A 87 -18.42 -13.29 -11.63
CA ASP A 87 -19.75 -13.60 -11.11
C ASP A 87 -20.80 -13.22 -12.16
N GLU A 88 -20.48 -13.37 -13.45
CA GLU A 88 -21.56 -13.65 -14.38
C GLU A 88 -22.01 -15.09 -14.10
N PRO A 89 -23.27 -15.33 -13.67
CA PRO A 89 -23.80 -16.66 -13.76
C PRO A 89 -23.69 -17.06 -15.23
N ARG A 90 -22.98 -18.15 -15.52
CA ARG A 90 -23.13 -18.82 -16.81
C ARG A 90 -24.61 -19.18 -16.92
N SER A 91 -25.40 -18.32 -17.56
CA SER A 91 -26.74 -18.65 -18.02
C SER A 91 -26.58 -19.91 -18.86
N SER A 92 -27.06 -21.01 -18.27
CA SER A 92 -27.14 -22.33 -18.90
C SER A 92 -28.33 -22.37 -19.84
#